data_AF-A0A7S1DB40-F1
#
_entry.id   AF-A0A7S1DB40-F1
#
_cell.length_a   1.000
_cell.length_b   1.000
_cell.length_c   1.000
_cell.angle_alpha   90.00
_cell.angle_beta   90.00
_cell.angle_gamma   90.00
#
_symmetry.space_group_name_H-M   'P 1'
#
loop_
_entity.id
_entity.type
_entity.pdbx_description
1 polymer ?
#
loop_
_entity_poly.entity_id
_entity_poly.type
_entity_poly.pdbx_seq_one_letter_code
_entity_poly.pdbx_strand_id
1 'polypeptide(L)'
;IKATRVAIERGYFETAYKSTLNQFVVLLPLEHSESWEDQKLGVTLLLQLLSTVAVQDEGLSDYEIVKRLEFSKRLTTAFLEHAQVVAKFKRFPHRNKAHSRTTTLEERIWLASDLVPRWAKSQQHPDKESSGEPAAKTRNLVQLPVIPLKRFTRG
;
A
#
# COMPACT_ATOMS: atom_id res chain seq x y z
N ILE A 1 0.47 -8.45 15.07
CA ILE A 1 -0.20 -9.68 14.54
C ILE A 1 -0.85 -10.51 15.63
N LYS A 2 -0.10 -11.00 16.64
CA LYS A 2 -0.64 -11.92 17.66
C LYS A 2 -1.94 -11.45 18.33
N ALA A 3 -2.00 -10.18 18.76
CA ALA A 3 -3.22 -9.62 19.35
C ALA A 3 -4.41 -9.60 18.40
N THR A 4 -4.20 -9.24 17.12
CA THR A 4 -5.23 -9.31 16.08
C THR A 4 -5.76 -10.73 15.89
N ARG A 5 -4.88 -11.72 15.83
CA ARG A 5 -5.28 -13.13 15.70
C ARG A 5 -6.15 -13.58 16.88
N VAL A 6 -5.71 -13.28 18.10
CA VAL A 6 -6.49 -13.57 19.31
C VAL A 6 -7.85 -12.86 19.29
N ALA A 7 -7.90 -11.61 18.83
CA ALA A 7 -9.15 -10.87 18.74
C ALA A 7 -10.13 -11.52 17.74
N ILE A 8 -9.64 -11.97 16.58
CA ILE A 8 -10.45 -12.67 15.58
C ILE A 8 -10.90 -14.04 16.12
N GLU A 9 -9.99 -14.84 16.68
CA GLU A 9 -10.30 -16.16 17.23
C GLU A 9 -11.31 -16.12 18.38
N ARG A 10 -11.31 -15.04 19.16
CA ARG A 10 -12.28 -14.82 20.24
C ARG A 10 -13.59 -14.17 19.78
N GLY A 11 -13.77 -13.95 18.48
CA GLY A 11 -14.97 -13.33 17.91
C GLY A 11 -15.10 -11.84 18.22
N TYR A 12 -14.04 -11.17 18.68
CA TYR A 12 -14.10 -9.75 19.04
C TYR A 12 -14.25 -8.87 17.82
N PHE A 13 -13.75 -9.31 16.66
CA PHE A 13 -13.92 -8.57 15.40
C PHE A 13 -15.41 -8.35 15.08
N GLU A 14 -16.24 -9.35 15.33
CA GLU A 14 -17.68 -9.35 15.07
C GLU A 14 -18.49 -8.76 16.24
N THR A 15 -18.07 -9.02 17.48
CA THR A 15 -18.91 -8.77 18.67
C THR A 15 -18.49 -7.58 19.51
N ALA A 16 -17.20 -7.21 19.53
CA ALA A 16 -16.69 -6.20 20.45
C ALA A 16 -16.72 -4.77 19.88
N TYR A 17 -16.77 -4.62 18.56
CA TYR A 17 -16.63 -3.32 17.90
C TYR A 17 -17.93 -2.93 17.19
N LYS A 18 -18.59 -1.87 17.69
CA LYS A 18 -19.85 -1.36 17.13
C LYS A 18 -19.70 -0.48 15.88
N SER A 19 -18.47 -0.08 15.55
CA SER A 19 -18.16 0.83 14.44
C SER A 19 -17.29 0.12 13.43
N THR A 20 -17.62 0.27 12.14
CA THR A 20 -16.82 -0.19 11.00
C THR A 20 -15.38 0.32 11.06
N LEU A 21 -15.18 1.56 11.55
CA LEU A 21 -13.84 2.12 11.69
C LEU A 21 -13.02 1.37 12.74
N ASN A 22 -13.62 1.00 13.87
CA ASN A 22 -12.93 0.25 14.92
C ASN A 22 -12.61 -1.17 14.45
N GLN A 23 -13.54 -1.81 13.73
CA GLN A 23 -13.29 -3.11 13.09
C GLN A 23 -12.13 -3.03 12.10
N PHE A 24 -12.10 -2.00 11.25
CA PHE A 24 -11.02 -1.77 10.31
C PHE A 24 -9.65 -1.63 10.98
N VAL A 25 -9.54 -0.87 12.07
CA VAL A 25 -8.26 -0.67 12.79
C VAL A 25 -7.69 -2.00 13.31
N VAL A 26 -8.54 -2.96 13.66
CA VAL A 26 -8.12 -4.30 14.11
C VAL A 26 -7.48 -5.11 12.97
N LEU A 27 -7.84 -4.83 11.72
CA LEU A 27 -7.30 -5.50 10.53
C LEU A 27 -5.95 -4.92 10.07
N LEU A 28 -5.63 -3.67 10.42
CA LEU A 28 -4.39 -3.00 9.99
C LEU A 28 -3.11 -3.80 10.29
N PRO A 29 -2.96 -4.51 11.43
CA PRO A 29 -1.80 -5.35 11.63
C PRO A 29 -1.66 -6.44 10.56
N LEU A 30 -2.76 -7.05 10.09
CA LEU A 30 -2.71 -8.07 9.02
C LEU A 30 -2.21 -7.48 7.71
N GLU A 31 -2.69 -6.30 7.32
CA GLU A 31 -2.21 -5.55 6.14
C GLU A 31 -0.71 -5.27 6.20
N HIS A 32 -0.16 -5.00 7.38
CA HIS A 32 1.26 -4.70 7.56
C HIS A 32 2.14 -5.94 7.80
N SER A 33 1.57 -7.15 7.78
CA SER A 33 2.28 -8.41 7.95
C SER A 33 3.00 -8.84 6.67
N GLU A 34 4.22 -9.36 6.78
CA GLU A 34 4.95 -9.95 5.64
C GLU A 34 4.57 -11.44 5.41
N SER A 35 3.43 -11.90 5.94
CA SER A 35 2.91 -13.25 5.77
C SER A 35 1.78 -13.29 4.74
N TRP A 36 1.89 -14.18 3.76
CA TRP A 36 0.83 -14.35 2.75
C TRP A 36 -0.52 -14.78 3.35
N GLU A 37 -0.49 -15.63 4.37
CA GLU A 37 -1.71 -16.07 5.06
C GLU A 37 -2.39 -14.92 5.80
N ASP A 38 -1.60 -14.01 6.38
CA ASP A 38 -2.12 -12.82 7.04
C ASP A 38 -2.75 -11.85 6.02
N GLN A 39 -2.10 -11.67 4.87
CA GLN A 39 -2.59 -10.81 3.79
C GLN A 39 -3.94 -11.31 3.25
N LYS A 40 -4.04 -12.62 2.96
CA LYS A 40 -5.31 -13.23 2.54
C LYS A 40 -6.41 -13.02 3.57
N LEU A 41 -6.12 -13.32 4.84
CA LEU A 41 -7.09 -13.15 5.92
C LEU A 41 -7.54 -11.69 6.04
N GLY A 42 -6.61 -10.75 5.99
CA GLY A 42 -6.90 -9.32 6.05
C GLY A 42 -7.82 -8.87 4.91
N VAL A 43 -7.52 -9.26 3.67
CA VAL A 43 -8.35 -8.97 2.50
C VAL A 43 -9.75 -9.58 2.65
N THR A 44 -9.85 -10.85 3.04
CA THR A 44 -11.14 -11.53 3.23
C THR A 44 -12.01 -10.82 4.27
N LEU A 45 -11.46 -10.51 5.44
CA LEU A 45 -12.21 -9.85 6.51
C LEU A 45 -12.60 -8.41 6.15
N LEU A 46 -11.75 -7.69 5.41
CA LEU A 46 -12.08 -6.35 4.93
C LEU A 46 -13.25 -6.41 3.93
N LEU A 47 -13.24 -7.33 2.98
CA LEU A 47 -14.33 -7.49 2.02
C LEU A 47 -15.65 -7.86 2.71
N GLN A 48 -15.59 -8.76 3.70
CA GLN A 48 -16.74 -9.09 4.53
C GLN A 48 -17.26 -7.85 5.27
N LEU A 49 -16.37 -7.07 5.91
CA LEU A 49 -16.74 -5.84 6.60
C LEU A 49 -17.45 -4.85 5.66
N LEU A 50 -16.87 -4.57 4.49
CA LEU A 50 -17.42 -3.61 3.53
C LEU A 50 -18.74 -4.08 2.91
N SER A 51 -18.95 -5.39 2.76
CA SER A 51 -20.22 -5.94 2.27
C SER A 51 -21.40 -5.63 3.20
N THR A 52 -21.16 -5.54 4.51
CA THR A 52 -22.22 -5.22 5.49
C THR A 52 -22.59 -3.74 5.51
N VAL A 53 -21.65 -2.85 5.16
CA VAL A 53 -21.85 -1.40 5.14
C VAL A 53 -22.74 -0.98 3.96
N ALA A 54 -22.62 -1.65 2.81
CA ALA A 54 -23.40 -1.35 1.60
C ALA A 54 -24.90 -1.69 1.71
N VAL A 55 -25.34 -2.33 2.80
CA VAL A 55 -26.74 -2.74 3.01
C VAL A 55 -27.55 -1.67 3.78
N GLN A 56 -26.90 -0.60 4.27
CA GLN A 56 -27.52 0.38 5.17
C GLN A 56 -27.50 1.81 4.61
N ASP A 57 -27.94 1.98 3.35
CA ASP A 57 -27.99 3.29 2.69
C ASP A 57 -29.34 4.01 2.85
N GLU A 58 -30.36 3.34 3.42
CA GLU A 58 -31.68 3.93 3.64
C GLU A 58 -31.61 5.10 4.64
N GLY A 59 -32.03 6.29 4.19
CA GLY A 59 -31.99 7.53 4.99
C GLY A 59 -30.69 8.33 4.91
N LEU A 60 -29.70 7.90 4.10
CA LEU A 60 -28.51 8.70 3.80
C LEU A 60 -28.74 9.59 2.57
N SER A 61 -28.07 10.74 2.53
CA SER A 61 -27.99 11.54 1.31
C SER A 61 -27.03 10.93 0.30
N ASP A 62 -27.24 11.21 -1.00
CA ASP A 62 -26.32 10.78 -2.08
C ASP A 62 -24.87 11.15 -1.79
N TYR A 63 -24.64 12.31 -1.19
CA TYR A 63 -23.30 12.77 -0.81
C TYR A 63 -22.63 11.89 0.25
N GLU A 64 -23.39 11.43 1.24
CA GLU A 64 -22.89 10.53 2.29
C GLU A 64 -22.61 9.13 1.75
N ILE A 65 -23.48 8.64 0.85
CA ILE A 65 -23.28 7.37 0.15
C ILE A 65 -21.98 7.42 -0.66
N VAL A 66 -21.79 8.45 -1.49
CA VAL A 66 -20.55 8.62 -2.29
C VAL A 66 -19.32 8.69 -1.38
N LYS A 67 -19.38 9.42 -0.27
CA LYS A 67 -18.27 9.48 0.70
C LYS A 67 -17.92 8.11 1.28
N ARG A 68 -18.92 7.30 1.63
CA ARG A 68 -18.71 5.94 2.14
C ARG A 68 -18.11 5.02 1.08
N LEU A 69 -18.58 5.11 -0.16
CA LEU A 69 -18.03 4.34 -1.28
C LEU A 69 -16.57 4.71 -1.57
N GLU A 70 -16.24 5.99 -1.62
CA GLU A 70 -14.86 6.45 -1.81
C GLU A 70 -13.94 6.05 -0.66
N PHE A 71 -14.43 6.10 0.57
CA PHE A 71 -13.68 5.59 1.73
C PHE A 71 -13.43 4.09 1.59
N SER A 72 -14.47 3.30 1.31
CA SER A 72 -14.38 1.84 1.13
C SER A 72 -13.41 1.45 0.02
N LYS A 73 -13.47 2.16 -1.12
CA LYS A 73 -12.55 1.97 -2.24
C LYS A 73 -11.10 2.18 -1.81
N ARG A 74 -10.79 3.26 -1.09
CA ARG A 74 -9.43 3.55 -0.62
C ARG A 74 -8.88 2.45 0.30
N LEU A 75 -9.71 1.95 1.22
CA LEU A 75 -9.31 0.87 2.12
C LEU A 75 -9.02 -0.42 1.36
N THR A 76 -9.92 -0.82 0.45
CA THR A 76 -9.74 -2.02 -0.38
C THR A 76 -8.49 -1.92 -1.25
N THR A 77 -8.26 -0.77 -1.89
CA THR A 77 -7.04 -0.55 -2.68
C THR A 77 -5.78 -0.75 -1.84
N ALA A 78 -5.72 -0.18 -0.63
CA ALA A 78 -4.56 -0.32 0.23
C ALA A 78 -4.27 -1.79 0.60
N PHE A 79 -5.28 -2.55 1.03
CA PHE A 79 -5.11 -3.97 1.38
C PHE A 79 -4.69 -4.83 0.18
N LEU A 80 -5.28 -4.60 -1.00
CA LEU A 80 -4.91 -5.34 -2.20
C LEU A 80 -3.48 -5.03 -2.66
N GLU A 81 -3.06 -3.76 -2.61
CA GLU A 81 -1.69 -3.37 -2.94
C GLU A 81 -0.67 -4.00 -1.99
N HIS A 82 -0.93 -4.02 -0.67
CA HIS A 82 -0.08 -4.71 0.30
C HIS A 82 0.02 -6.21 0.00
N ALA A 83 -1.13 -6.86 -0.24
CA ALA A 83 -1.19 -8.27 -0.57
C ALA A 83 -0.43 -8.60 -1.86
N GLN A 84 -0.52 -7.76 -2.90
CA GLN A 84 0.22 -7.93 -4.15
C GLN A 84 1.73 -7.83 -3.94
N VAL A 85 2.20 -6.86 -3.14
CA VAL A 85 3.63 -6.70 -2.83
C VAL A 85 4.14 -7.92 -2.07
N VAL A 86 3.42 -8.40 -1.06
CA VAL A 86 3.78 -9.62 -0.31
C VAL A 86 3.67 -10.87 -1.18
N ALA A 87 2.68 -10.97 -2.06
CA ALA A 87 2.56 -12.10 -2.98
C ALA A 87 3.79 -12.21 -3.88
N LYS A 88 4.27 -11.07 -4.40
CA LYS A 88 5.42 -10.97 -5.29
C LYS A 88 6.76 -11.16 -4.56
N PHE A 89 7.02 -10.36 -3.53
CA PHE A 89 8.34 -10.29 -2.89
C PHE A 89 8.46 -11.08 -1.58
N LYS A 90 7.33 -11.62 -1.06
CA LYS A 90 7.23 -12.28 0.26
C LYS A 90 7.56 -11.39 1.46
N ARG A 91 7.79 -10.10 1.21
CA ARG A 91 8.13 -9.07 2.18
C ARG A 91 7.85 -7.69 1.59
N PHE A 92 8.12 -6.65 2.36
CA PHE A 92 8.03 -5.26 1.91
C PHE A 92 9.43 -4.70 1.59
N PRO A 93 9.78 -4.53 0.29
CA PRO A 93 11.14 -4.13 -0.08
C PRO A 93 11.57 -2.76 0.47
N HIS A 94 10.64 -1.81 0.63
CA HIS A 94 10.93 -0.49 1.20
C HIS A 94 11.38 -0.56 2.68
N ARG A 95 11.10 -1.68 3.38
CA ARG A 95 11.55 -1.91 4.76
C ARG A 95 12.91 -2.62 4.84
N ASN A 96 13.52 -3.01 3.71
CA ASN A 96 14.76 -3.78 3.72
C ASN A 96 15.86 -3.12 4.53
N LYS A 97 16.06 -1.81 4.36
CA LYS A 97 17.04 -1.04 5.12
C LYS A 97 16.78 -1.08 6.63
N ALA A 98 15.54 -0.86 7.05
CA ALA A 98 15.15 -0.88 8.46
C ALA A 98 15.33 -2.25 9.13
N HIS A 99 15.22 -3.33 8.35
CA HIS A 99 15.45 -4.71 8.82
C HIS A 99 16.84 -5.26 8.48
N SER A 100 17.78 -4.40 8.06
CA SER A 100 19.15 -4.80 7.69
C SER A 100 19.20 -5.92 6.63
N ARG A 101 18.25 -5.92 5.70
CA ARG A 101 18.14 -6.91 4.61
C ARG A 101 18.81 -6.41 3.35
N THR A 102 19.48 -7.30 2.62
CA THR A 102 19.95 -7.01 1.26
C THR A 102 18.76 -6.91 0.30
N THR A 103 18.69 -5.80 -0.42
CA THR A 103 17.69 -5.59 -1.48
C THR A 103 18.16 -6.28 -2.76
N THR A 104 17.31 -7.12 -3.36
CA THR A 104 17.62 -7.81 -4.62
C THR A 104 17.59 -6.84 -5.81
N LEU A 105 18.09 -7.26 -6.97
CA LEU A 105 18.02 -6.44 -8.18
C LEU A 105 16.57 -6.14 -8.58
N GLU A 106 15.70 -7.15 -8.53
CA GLU A 106 14.28 -6.99 -8.85
C GLU A 106 13.59 -5.99 -7.90
N GLU A 107 13.87 -6.09 -6.60
CA GLU A 107 13.34 -5.16 -5.60
C GLU A 107 13.85 -3.73 -5.85
N ARG A 108 15.12 -3.54 -6.22
CA ARG A 108 15.66 -2.21 -6.57
C ARG A 108 14.96 -1.61 -7.79
N ILE A 109 14.78 -2.40 -8.85
CA ILE A 109 14.06 -1.96 -10.06
C ILE A 109 12.63 -1.56 -9.70
N TRP A 110 11.94 -2.40 -8.92
CA TRP A 110 10.58 -2.10 -8.49
C TRP A 110 10.52 -0.82 -7.66
N LEU A 111 11.40 -0.65 -6.67
CA LEU A 111 11.48 0.55 -5.80
C LEU A 111 11.74 1.84 -6.59
N ALA A 112 12.42 1.77 -7.73
CA ALA A 112 12.68 2.90 -8.62
C ALA A 112 11.55 3.19 -9.62
N SER A 113 10.55 2.32 -9.71
CA SER A 113 9.46 2.43 -10.70
C SER A 113 8.25 3.23 -10.19
N ASP A 114 7.40 3.66 -11.12
CA ASP A 114 6.12 4.29 -10.77
C ASP A 114 5.09 3.32 -10.18
N LEU A 115 5.35 2.02 -10.27
CA LEU A 115 4.48 0.95 -9.75
C LEU A 115 4.54 0.82 -8.22
N VAL A 116 5.43 1.53 -7.53
CA VAL A 116 5.48 1.51 -6.07
C VAL A 116 4.24 2.24 -5.52
N PRO A 117 3.42 1.58 -4.69
CA PRO A 117 2.26 2.20 -4.08
C PRO A 117 2.60 3.45 -3.27
N ARG A 118 1.65 4.39 -3.19
CA ARG A 118 1.85 5.67 -2.49
C ARG A 118 2.22 5.48 -1.02
N TRP A 119 1.62 4.50 -0.34
CA TRP A 119 1.90 4.18 1.07
C TRP A 119 3.33 3.69 1.29
N ALA A 120 3.92 2.98 0.32
CA ALA A 120 5.31 2.54 0.39
C ALA A 120 6.27 3.71 0.13
N LYS A 121 5.96 4.56 -0.86
CA LYS A 121 6.72 5.79 -1.17
C LYS A 121 6.78 6.73 0.05
N SER A 122 5.67 6.89 0.78
CA SER A 122 5.63 7.78 1.96
C SER A 122 6.50 7.33 3.14
N GLN A 123 6.93 6.06 3.15
CA GLN A 123 7.79 5.52 4.20
C GLN A 123 9.28 5.48 3.81
N GLN A 124 9.59 5.86 2.57
CA GLN A 124 10.97 6.02 2.13
C GLN A 124 11.47 7.39 2.58
N HIS A 125 12.42 7.41 3.51
CA HIS A 125 13.13 8.64 3.84
C HIS A 125 14.28 8.81 2.84
N PRO A 126 14.42 9.98 2.18
CA PRO A 126 15.65 10.30 1.48
C PRO A 126 16.78 10.22 2.51
N ASP A 127 17.90 9.62 2.12
CA ASP A 127 19.07 9.59 2.97
C ASP A 127 19.39 11.02 3.40
N LYS A 128 19.45 11.27 4.72
CA LYS A 128 20.22 12.42 5.20
C LYS A 128 21.65 12.08 4.85
N GLU A 129 22.11 12.53 3.68
CA GLU A 129 23.50 12.48 3.30
C GLU A 129 24.33 13.06 4.45
N SER A 130 25.30 12.27 4.93
CA SER A 130 26.32 12.72 5.87
C SER A 130 27.34 13.59 5.14
N SER A 131 26.90 14.68 4.55
CA SER A 131 27.76 15.71 3.97
C SER A 131 26.90 16.94 3.74
N GLY A 132 27.21 18.02 4.45
CA GLY A 132 26.45 19.26 4.38
C GLY A 132 26.57 19.92 3.02
N GLU A 133 25.62 19.65 2.12
CA GLU A 133 25.26 20.48 0.97
C GLU A 133 23.74 20.39 0.73
N PRO A 134 23.06 21.47 0.31
CA PRO A 134 21.60 21.49 0.22
C PRO A 134 21.11 20.67 -0.97
N ALA A 135 20.18 19.75 -0.70
CA ALA A 135 19.59 18.83 -1.67
C ALA A 135 18.88 19.57 -2.82
N ALA A 136 19.46 19.50 -4.02
CA ALA A 136 18.77 19.79 -5.26
C ALA A 136 17.76 18.68 -5.57
N LYS A 137 16.51 19.05 -5.90
CA LYS A 137 15.45 18.13 -6.34
C LYS A 137 15.83 17.42 -7.64
N THR A 138 16.48 16.27 -7.56
CA THR A 138 16.76 15.44 -8.74
C THR A 138 15.50 14.67 -9.13
N ARG A 139 14.81 15.15 -10.18
CA ARG A 139 13.86 14.33 -10.95
C ARG A 139 14.66 13.26 -11.67
N ASN A 140 14.45 11.98 -11.32
CA ASN A 140 14.98 10.86 -12.09
C ASN A 140 14.32 10.81 -13.47
N LEU A 141 14.92 11.51 -14.44
CA LEU A 141 14.70 11.25 -15.86
C LEU A 141 15.80 10.29 -16.30
N VAL A 142 15.42 9.09 -16.70
CA VAL A 142 16.31 8.20 -17.47
C VAL A 142 16.76 9.01 -18.68
N GLN A 143 18.04 9.40 -18.73
CA GLN A 143 18.60 10.03 -19.92
C GLN A 143 18.67 8.98 -21.02
N LEU A 144 17.66 8.95 -21.88
CA LEU A 144 17.75 8.27 -23.15
C LEU A 144 18.85 8.94 -23.99
N PRO A 145 19.73 8.18 -24.65
CA PRO A 145 20.75 8.77 -25.50
C PRO A 145 20.09 9.57 -26.61
N VAL A 146 20.49 10.85 -26.74
CA VAL A 146 20.04 11.72 -27.82
C VAL A 146 20.68 11.20 -29.11
N ILE A 147 19.92 10.49 -29.93
CA ILE A 147 20.34 10.12 -31.28
C ILE A 147 20.22 11.40 -32.15
N PRO A 148 21.33 11.93 -32.70
CA PRO A 148 21.25 13.09 -33.55
C PRO A 148 20.57 12.71 -34.87
N LEU A 149 19.36 13.23 -35.10
CA LEU A 149 18.72 13.17 -36.40
C LEU A 149 19.56 13.99 -37.38
N LYS A 150 20.39 13.33 -38.18
CA LYS A 150 20.99 13.95 -39.36
C LYS A 150 19.86 14.48 -40.24
N ARG A 151 19.87 15.79 -40.48
CA ARG A 151 19.00 16.49 -41.43
C ARG A 151 19.06 15.76 -42.77
N PHE A 152 17.99 15.04 -43.13
CA PHE A 152 17.71 14.75 -44.54
C PHE A 152 17.20 16.04 -45.17
N THR A 153 18.12 16.87 -45.66
CA THR A 153 17.80 17.90 -46.63
C THR A 153 17.68 17.25 -48.01
N ARG A 154 16.48 17.43 -48.60
CA ARG A 154 16.05 17.26 -50.00
C ARG A 154 17.11 16.80 -51.02
N GLY A 155 16.75 15.74 -51.75
CA GLY A 155 17.01 15.54 -53.17
C GLY A 155 15.67 15.25 -53.84
#